data_AF-A0A3L8GHP9-F1
#
_entry.id   AF-A0A3L8GHP9-F1
#
_cell.length_a   1.000
_cell.length_b   1.000
_cell.length_c   1.000
_cell.angle_alpha   90.00
_cell.angle_beta   90.00
_cell.angle_gamma   90.00
#
_symmetry.space_group_name_H-M   'P 1'
#
loop_
_entity.id
_entity.type
_entity.pdbx_description
1 polymer ?
#
loop_
_entity_poly.entity_id
_entity_poly.type
_entity_poly.pdbx_seq_one_letter_code
_entity_poly.pdbx_strand_id
1 'polypeptide(L)'
;MILYKIFLRLLNIMTTWTICFLLLTVYNEDQNINIVQLVENQLLDPFPLLAGQRINYIRIIMLLGLNYICFWSSYRLMAEIPCTIKEIIRSHCKTLFHYQLSITKLILDAYYREFLYLATCVCSVLLVINPPTSALFDIIYLLSIWFLVDCISYFWISYFATDSLATIVLISMEIIFRYILIKMIVILFLGILFYCFLMYLLEVKDVRN
;
A
#
# COMPACT_ATOMS: atom_id res chain seq x y z
N MET A 1 -28.60 -4.98 8.28
CA MET A 1 -27.52 -4.57 7.34
C MET A 1 -26.27 -4.03 8.05
N ILE A 2 -26.40 -3.17 9.08
CA ILE A 2 -25.26 -2.61 9.84
C ILE A 2 -24.47 -3.70 10.59
N LEU A 3 -25.18 -4.62 11.26
CA LEU A 3 -24.56 -5.71 12.03
C LEU A 3 -23.65 -6.60 11.16
N TYR A 4 -24.08 -6.93 9.95
CA TYR A 4 -23.31 -7.71 8.98
C TYR A 4 -22.02 -6.99 8.57
N LYS A 5 -22.08 -5.68 8.31
CA LYS A 5 -20.90 -4.87 7.98
C LYS A 5 -19.89 -4.82 9.13
N ILE A 6 -20.37 -4.73 10.37
CA ILE A 6 -19.52 -4.75 11.57
C ILE A 6 -18.87 -6.13 11.73
N PHE A 7 -19.64 -7.20 11.59
CA PHE A 7 -19.14 -8.56 11.70
C PHE A 7 -18.05 -8.87 10.65
N LEU A 8 -18.29 -8.51 9.39
CA LEU A 8 -17.31 -8.67 8.31
C LEU A 8 -16.01 -7.90 8.61
N ARG A 9 -16.13 -6.68 9.15
CA ARG A 9 -14.97 -5.86 9.51
C ARG A 9 -14.15 -6.48 10.66
N LEU A 10 -14.82 -7.03 11.67
CA LEU A 10 -14.16 -7.75 12.76
C LEU A 10 -13.45 -9.01 12.25
N LEU A 11 -14.11 -9.77 11.36
CA LEU A 11 -13.50 -10.95 10.75
C LEU A 11 -12.22 -10.58 10.00
N ASN A 12 -12.27 -9.53 9.17
CA ASN A 12 -11.10 -9.05 8.43
C ASN A 12 -9.95 -8.65 9.38
N ILE A 13 -10.25 -7.89 10.44
CA ILE A 13 -9.24 -7.49 11.44
C ILE A 13 -8.61 -8.73 12.07
N MET A 14 -9.43 -9.69 12.52
CA MET A 14 -8.94 -10.92 13.15
C MET A 14 -8.06 -11.74 12.19
N THR A 15 -8.46 -11.88 10.93
CA THR A 15 -7.66 -12.59 9.91
C THR A 15 -6.36 -11.86 9.58
N THR A 16 -6.38 -10.54 9.45
CA THR A 16 -5.16 -9.73 9.26
C THR A 16 -4.19 -9.94 10.42
N TRP A 17 -4.71 -9.88 11.66
CA TRP A 17 -3.90 -10.07 12.86
C TRP A 17 -3.28 -11.46 12.94
N THR A 18 -4.05 -12.50 12.62
CA THR A 18 -3.52 -13.87 12.62
C THR A 18 -2.45 -14.07 11.55
N ILE A 19 -2.67 -13.57 10.32
CA ILE A 19 -1.68 -13.70 9.25
C ILE A 19 -0.40 -12.91 9.58
N CYS A 20 -0.53 -11.66 10.05
CA CYS A 20 0.62 -10.86 10.48
C CYS A 20 1.40 -11.54 11.61
N PHE A 21 0.70 -12.07 12.62
CA PHE A 21 1.34 -12.78 13.72
C PHE A 21 2.09 -14.02 13.23
N LEU A 22 1.46 -14.85 12.39
CA LEU A 22 2.07 -16.05 11.84
C LEU A 22 3.31 -15.73 10.99
N LEU A 23 3.25 -14.69 10.16
CA LEU A 23 4.38 -14.27 9.31
C LEU A 23 5.56 -13.74 10.15
N LEU A 24 5.30 -12.96 11.19
CA LEU A 24 6.36 -12.33 11.99
C LEU A 24 6.92 -13.23 13.11
N THR A 25 6.19 -14.29 13.52
CA THR A 25 6.64 -15.18 14.61
C THR A 25 6.91 -16.61 14.15
N VAL A 26 5.93 -17.29 13.55
CA VAL A 26 5.99 -18.74 13.27
C VAL A 26 6.76 -19.05 11.99
N TYR A 27 6.56 -18.25 10.94
CA TYR A 27 7.22 -18.42 9.65
C TYR A 27 8.50 -17.59 9.51
N ASN A 28 9.00 -17.04 10.61
CA ASN A 28 10.33 -16.47 10.64
C ASN A 28 11.38 -17.59 10.65
N GLU A 29 11.87 -17.96 9.47
CA GLU A 29 12.88 -19.01 9.29
C GLU A 29 14.28 -18.61 9.81
N ASP A 30 14.52 -17.33 10.07
CA ASP A 30 15.82 -16.81 10.52
C ASP A 30 15.68 -16.10 11.88
N GLN A 31 16.10 -16.80 12.95
CA GLN A 31 15.95 -16.33 14.33
C GLN A 31 16.91 -15.17 14.71
N ASN A 32 17.89 -14.84 13.87
CA ASN A 32 18.92 -13.83 14.13
C ASN A 32 18.76 -12.54 13.30
N ILE A 33 17.62 -12.35 12.64
CA ILE A 33 17.37 -11.17 11.82
C ILE A 33 17.00 -9.95 12.70
N ASN A 34 17.58 -8.79 12.38
CA ASN A 34 17.19 -7.52 13.00
C ASN A 34 15.70 -7.24 12.72
N ILE A 35 14.94 -6.70 13.67
CA ILE A 35 13.48 -6.51 13.57
C ILE A 35 13.04 -5.74 12.31
N VAL A 36 13.84 -4.78 11.84
CA VAL A 36 13.59 -4.07 10.58
C VAL A 36 13.63 -5.02 9.40
N GLN A 37 14.71 -5.81 9.31
CA GLN A 37 14.89 -6.83 8.28
C GLN A 37 13.84 -7.95 8.39
N LEU A 38 13.31 -8.22 9.59
CA LEU A 38 12.22 -9.17 9.77
C LEU A 38 10.95 -8.66 9.07
N VAL A 39 10.60 -7.40 9.30
CA VAL A 39 9.45 -6.77 8.65
C VAL A 39 9.66 -6.67 7.14
N GLU A 40 10.85 -6.26 6.70
CA GLU A 40 11.20 -6.22 5.27
C GLU A 40 11.08 -7.60 4.62
N ASN A 41 11.70 -8.63 5.20
CA ASN A 41 11.77 -9.95 4.59
C ASN A 41 10.45 -10.72 4.66
N GLN A 42 9.61 -10.48 5.69
CA GLN A 42 8.38 -11.25 5.89
C GLN A 42 7.12 -10.55 5.40
N LEU A 43 7.11 -9.21 5.31
CA LEU A 43 5.92 -8.45 4.88
C LEU A 43 6.11 -7.74 3.53
N LEU A 44 7.34 -7.38 3.17
CA LEU A 44 7.64 -6.59 1.96
C LEU A 44 8.33 -7.39 0.85
N ASP A 45 9.05 -8.47 1.19
CA ASP A 45 9.75 -9.31 0.22
C ASP A 45 9.06 -10.68 0.04
N PRO A 46 8.18 -10.87 -0.95
CA PRO A 46 7.62 -12.17 -1.25
C PRO A 46 8.66 -13.19 -1.75
N PHE A 47 9.87 -12.76 -2.17
CA PHE A 47 10.85 -13.61 -2.84
C PHE A 47 12.29 -13.32 -2.39
N PRO A 48 12.69 -13.64 -1.14
CA PRO A 48 14.10 -13.62 -0.78
C PRO A 48 14.83 -14.71 -1.60
N LEU A 49 15.53 -14.27 -2.64
CA LEU A 49 16.43 -15.08 -3.45
C LEU A 49 17.77 -15.24 -2.71
N LEU A 50 17.77 -15.95 -1.59
CA LEU A 50 19.01 -16.49 -1.03
C LEU A 50 19.32 -17.80 -1.76
N ALA A 51 20.54 -17.92 -2.29
CA ALA A 51 20.97 -19.12 -2.99
C ALA A 51 20.83 -20.34 -2.07
N GLY A 52 19.97 -21.29 -2.44
CA GLY A 52 19.72 -22.53 -1.70
C GLY A 52 18.43 -22.55 -0.86
N GLN A 53 17.73 -21.42 -0.68
CA GLN A 53 16.41 -21.43 -0.03
C GLN A 53 15.31 -21.88 -1.00
N ARG A 54 14.43 -22.78 -0.56
CA ARG A 54 13.24 -23.18 -1.32
C ARG A 54 12.19 -22.08 -1.20
N ILE A 55 11.56 -21.73 -2.31
CA ILE A 55 10.42 -20.80 -2.30
C ILE A 55 9.33 -21.38 -1.40
N ASN A 56 9.04 -20.70 -0.29
CA ASN A 56 7.95 -21.08 0.61
C ASN A 56 6.62 -20.55 0.05
N TYR A 57 5.95 -21.38 -0.77
CA TYR A 57 4.67 -21.05 -1.39
C TYR A 57 3.60 -20.61 -0.40
N ILE A 58 3.59 -21.19 0.81
CA ILE A 58 2.62 -20.82 1.86
C ILE A 58 2.86 -19.39 2.32
N ARG A 59 4.12 -18.96 2.49
CA ARG A 59 4.47 -17.57 2.81
C ARG A 59 3.97 -16.59 1.75
N ILE A 60 4.17 -16.91 0.47
CA ILE A 60 3.68 -16.07 -0.65
C ILE A 60 2.15 -15.96 -0.62
N ILE A 61 1.44 -17.07 -0.44
CA ILE A 61 -0.02 -17.07 -0.35
C ILE A 61 -0.50 -16.24 0.84
N MET A 62 0.15 -16.36 1.99
CA MET A 62 -0.16 -15.57 3.18
C MET A 62 0.11 -14.07 2.97
N LEU A 63 1.20 -13.71 2.29
CA LEU A 63 1.57 -12.31 2.04
C LEU A 63 0.64 -11.65 1.00
N LEU A 64 0.29 -12.37 -0.07
CA LEU A 64 -0.73 -11.92 -1.03
C LEU A 64 -2.10 -11.82 -0.36
N GLY A 65 -2.49 -12.84 0.40
CA GLY A 65 -3.73 -12.85 1.17
C GLY A 65 -3.80 -11.69 2.16
N LEU A 66 -2.70 -11.41 2.86
CA LEU A 66 -2.59 -10.27 3.76
C LEU A 66 -2.83 -8.95 3.02
N ASN A 67 -2.14 -8.71 1.90
CA ASN A 67 -2.33 -7.49 1.12
C ASN A 67 -3.78 -7.34 0.62
N TYR A 68 -4.36 -8.40 0.07
CA TYR A 68 -5.74 -8.36 -0.44
C TYR A 68 -6.78 -8.16 0.67
N ILE A 69 -6.61 -8.79 1.83
CA ILE A 69 -7.55 -8.66 2.96
C ILE A 69 -7.42 -7.29 3.62
N CYS A 70 -6.18 -6.81 3.82
CA CYS A 70 -5.92 -5.53 4.47
C CYS A 70 -6.43 -4.35 3.67
N PHE A 71 -6.26 -4.38 2.34
CA PHE A 71 -6.59 -3.26 1.45
C PHE A 71 -7.82 -3.54 0.57
N TRP A 72 -8.67 -4.48 0.99
CA TRP A 72 -9.81 -4.94 0.21
C TRP A 72 -10.73 -3.80 -0.22
N SER A 73 -11.08 -2.88 0.71
CA SER A 73 -11.97 -1.77 0.39
C SER A 73 -11.32 -0.80 -0.58
N SER A 74 -10.02 -0.54 -0.46
CA SER A 74 -9.27 0.33 -1.37
C SER A 74 -9.21 -0.25 -2.77
N TYR A 75 -8.82 -1.53 -2.90
CA TYR A 75 -8.75 -2.22 -4.18
C TYR A 75 -10.12 -2.34 -4.84
N ARG A 76 -11.15 -2.66 -4.06
CA ARG A 76 -12.53 -2.70 -4.54
C ARG A 76 -12.97 -1.33 -5.05
N LEU A 77 -12.74 -0.27 -4.27
CA LEU A 77 -13.11 1.09 -4.65
C LEU A 77 -12.40 1.51 -5.93
N MET A 78 -11.10 1.22 -6.07
CA MET A 78 -10.35 1.50 -7.30
C MET A 78 -10.93 0.78 -8.52
N ALA A 79 -11.25 -0.50 -8.40
CA ALA A 79 -11.83 -1.29 -9.48
C ALA A 79 -13.27 -0.87 -9.80
N GLU A 80 -14.01 -0.38 -8.80
CA GLU A 80 -15.40 0.06 -8.92
C GLU A 80 -15.57 1.51 -9.37
N ILE A 81 -14.54 2.37 -9.33
CA ILE A 81 -14.57 3.71 -9.95
C ILE A 81 -14.53 3.51 -11.48
N PRO A 82 -15.68 3.46 -12.17
CA PRO A 82 -15.72 3.24 -13.61
C PRO A 82 -15.27 4.52 -14.31
N CYS A 83 -14.97 4.43 -15.60
CA CYS A 83 -14.76 5.61 -16.45
C CYS A 83 -15.88 6.65 -16.29
N THR A 84 -17.12 6.21 -16.10
CA THR A 84 -18.27 7.10 -15.94
C THR A 84 -18.21 7.95 -14.66
N ILE A 85 -17.78 7.40 -13.52
CA ILE A 85 -17.61 8.22 -12.29
C ILE A 85 -16.43 9.17 -12.46
N LYS A 86 -15.35 8.71 -13.10
CA LYS A 86 -14.22 9.57 -13.46
C LYS A 86 -14.68 10.75 -14.34
N GLU A 87 -15.51 10.50 -15.36
CA GLU A 87 -16.07 11.53 -16.23
C GLU A 87 -17.00 12.49 -15.50
N ILE A 88 -17.85 12.00 -14.60
CA ILE A 88 -18.71 12.84 -13.75
C ILE A 88 -17.85 13.77 -12.89
N ILE A 89 -16.85 13.24 -12.18
CA ILE A 89 -15.95 14.06 -11.35
C ILE A 89 -15.21 15.07 -12.24
N ARG A 90 -14.72 14.65 -13.41
CA ARG A 90 -14.03 15.53 -14.37
C ARG A 90 -14.91 16.70 -14.79
N SER A 91 -16.21 16.48 -15.02
CA SER A 91 -17.15 17.53 -15.42
C SER A 91 -17.38 18.60 -14.33
N HIS A 92 -17.11 18.26 -13.07
CA HIS A 92 -17.24 19.18 -11.93
C HIS A 92 -15.92 19.86 -11.53
N CYS A 93 -14.80 19.51 -12.17
CA CYS A 93 -13.49 20.08 -11.87
C CYS A 93 -13.08 21.14 -12.90
N LYS A 94 -12.58 22.28 -12.41
CA LYS A 94 -12.13 23.39 -13.27
C LYS A 94 -10.77 23.12 -13.94
N THR A 95 -9.93 22.31 -13.32
CA THR A 95 -8.58 21.97 -13.80
C THR A 95 -8.34 20.46 -13.73
N LEU A 96 -7.43 19.98 -14.58
CA LEU A 96 -6.99 18.58 -14.56
C LEU A 96 -6.41 18.20 -13.19
N PHE A 97 -5.69 19.13 -12.55
CA PHE A 97 -5.12 18.93 -11.21
C PHE A 97 -6.19 18.70 -10.15
N HIS A 98 -7.26 19.51 -10.12
CA HIS A 98 -8.36 19.32 -9.17
C HIS A 98 -9.11 18.00 -9.38
N TYR A 99 -9.25 17.58 -10.64
CA TYR A 99 -9.81 16.27 -10.98
C TYR A 99 -8.96 15.13 -10.42
N GLN A 100 -7.66 15.15 -10.68
CA GLN A 100 -6.71 14.14 -10.20
C GLN A 100 -6.69 14.07 -8.66
N LEU A 101 -6.63 15.23 -8.00
CA LEU A 101 -6.61 15.31 -6.55
C LEU A 101 -7.92 14.79 -5.93
N SER A 102 -9.06 15.03 -6.58
CA SER A 102 -10.38 14.56 -6.10
C SER A 102 -10.50 13.04 -6.16
N ILE A 103 -10.08 12.40 -7.27
CA ILE A 103 -10.07 10.93 -7.38
C ILE A 103 -9.10 10.33 -6.36
N THR A 104 -7.89 10.87 -6.29
CA THR A 104 -6.85 10.35 -5.41
C THR A 104 -7.29 10.45 -3.95
N LYS A 105 -7.89 11.57 -3.55
CA LYS A 105 -8.45 11.75 -2.20
C LYS A 105 -9.50 10.70 -1.86
N LEU A 106 -10.42 10.40 -2.78
CA LEU A 106 -11.48 9.43 -2.55
C LEU A 106 -10.92 8.02 -2.28
N ILE A 107 -9.85 7.64 -2.99
CA ILE A 107 -9.13 6.38 -2.79
C ILE A 107 -8.35 6.40 -1.47
N LEU A 108 -7.61 7.48 -1.22
CA LEU A 108 -6.78 7.63 -0.03
C LEU A 108 -7.59 7.63 1.28
N ASP A 109 -8.83 8.13 1.28
CA ASP A 109 -9.71 8.10 2.45
C ASP A 109 -10.10 6.66 2.87
N ALA A 110 -10.17 5.72 1.91
CA ALA A 110 -10.33 4.30 2.21
C ALA A 110 -9.00 3.70 2.69
N TYR A 111 -7.94 3.93 1.91
CA TYR A 111 -6.62 3.36 2.16
C TYR A 111 -6.03 3.75 3.51
N TYR A 112 -6.10 5.01 3.89
CA TYR A 112 -5.54 5.50 5.16
C TYR A 112 -6.08 4.73 6.37
N ARG A 113 -7.38 4.44 6.38
CA ARG A 113 -8.01 3.69 7.48
C ARG A 113 -7.52 2.24 7.51
N GLU A 114 -7.45 1.60 6.35
CA GLU A 114 -6.95 0.23 6.20
C GLU A 114 -5.47 0.12 6.60
N PHE A 115 -4.65 1.07 6.16
CA PHE A 115 -3.24 1.14 6.48
C PHE A 115 -2.99 1.32 7.98
N LEU A 116 -3.76 2.19 8.66
CA LEU A 116 -3.64 2.35 10.11
C LEU A 116 -3.94 1.05 10.87
N TYR A 117 -4.90 0.24 10.41
CA TYR A 117 -5.17 -1.06 11.04
C TYR A 117 -4.01 -2.04 10.84
N LEU A 118 -3.41 -2.06 9.66
CA LEU A 118 -2.23 -2.88 9.41
C LEU A 118 -1.03 -2.41 10.24
N ALA A 119 -0.76 -1.11 10.26
CA ALA A 119 0.34 -0.52 11.02
C ALA A 119 0.22 -0.80 12.53
N THR A 120 -0.98 -0.61 13.11
CA THR A 120 -1.22 -0.95 14.52
C THR A 120 -1.04 -2.44 14.80
N CYS A 121 -1.49 -3.30 13.88
CA CYS A 121 -1.26 -4.74 13.98
C CYS A 121 0.24 -5.08 13.99
N VAL A 122 1.01 -4.59 13.00
CA VAL A 122 2.45 -4.82 12.90
C VAL A 122 3.16 -4.34 14.16
N CYS A 123 2.92 -3.11 14.59
CA CYS A 123 3.50 -2.58 15.82
C CYS A 123 3.13 -3.41 17.06
N SER A 124 1.88 -3.85 17.18
CA SER A 124 1.43 -4.66 18.33
C SER A 124 2.12 -6.02 18.40
N VAL A 125 2.26 -6.71 17.26
CA VAL A 125 2.95 -8.00 17.19
C VAL A 125 4.42 -7.83 17.51
N LEU A 126 5.05 -6.77 16.97
CA LEU A 126 6.45 -6.49 17.24
C LEU A 126 6.71 -6.15 18.71
N LEU A 127 5.81 -5.41 19.38
CA LEU A 127 5.91 -5.14 20.82
C LEU A 127 5.89 -6.42 21.65
N VAL A 128 5.11 -7.44 21.26
CA VAL A 128 5.09 -8.75 21.93
C VAL A 128 6.44 -9.48 21.78
N ILE A 129 7.15 -9.25 20.68
CA ILE A 129 8.50 -9.79 20.42
C ILE A 129 9.59 -9.02 21.22
N ASN A 130 9.21 -8.01 22.02
CA ASN A 130 10.08 -7.19 22.87
C ASN A 130 11.24 -6.50 22.11
N PRO A 131 10.94 -5.52 21.24
CA PRO A 131 11.94 -4.83 20.45
C PRO A 131 12.64 -3.75 21.30
N PRO A 132 13.94 -3.48 21.07
CA PRO A 132 14.59 -2.30 21.64
C PRO A 132 13.89 -1.03 21.14
N THR A 133 13.82 0.02 21.97
CA THR A 133 13.12 1.28 21.65
C THR A 133 13.62 1.95 20.37
N SER A 134 14.89 1.78 20.00
CA SER A 134 15.45 2.25 18.73
C SER A 134 14.79 1.58 17.52
N ALA A 135 14.44 0.30 17.60
CA ALA A 135 13.81 -0.43 16.51
C ALA A 135 12.38 0.07 16.22
N LEU A 136 11.67 0.62 17.22
CA LEU A 136 10.35 1.21 17.00
C LEU A 136 10.42 2.43 16.06
N PHE A 137 11.46 3.25 16.17
CA PHE A 137 11.65 4.37 15.25
C PHE A 137 11.91 3.89 13.82
N ASP A 138 12.75 2.86 13.66
CA ASP A 138 13.05 2.28 12.35
C ASP A 138 11.80 1.64 11.71
N ILE A 139 10.95 0.99 12.52
CA ILE A 139 9.67 0.44 12.06
C ILE A 139 8.72 1.56 11.61
N ILE A 140 8.59 2.63 12.40
CA ILE A 140 7.74 3.78 12.03
C ILE A 140 8.23 4.42 10.73
N TYR A 141 9.55 4.54 10.59
CA TYR A 141 10.18 5.01 9.36
C TYR A 141 9.78 4.10 8.20
N LEU A 142 10.01 2.79 8.30
CA LEU A 142 9.66 1.81 7.26
C LEU A 142 8.17 1.84 6.88
N LEU A 143 7.26 1.90 7.86
CA LEU A 143 5.82 2.03 7.62
C LEU A 143 5.48 3.34 6.89
N SER A 144 6.17 4.43 7.22
CA SER A 144 5.97 5.72 6.54
C SER A 144 6.42 5.65 5.07
N ILE A 145 7.52 4.95 4.79
CA ILE A 145 7.98 4.71 3.42
C ILE A 145 6.94 3.90 2.66
N TRP A 146 6.50 2.79 3.25
CA TRP A 146 5.50 1.91 2.65
C TRP A 146 4.24 2.72 2.31
N PHE A 147 3.69 3.47 3.27
CA PHE A 147 2.53 4.33 3.03
C PHE A 147 2.71 5.25 1.82
N LEU A 148 3.88 5.89 1.72
CA LEU A 148 4.18 6.85 0.66
C LEU A 148 4.29 6.16 -0.71
N VAL A 149 4.93 4.99 -0.77
CA VAL A 149 5.05 4.18 -2.00
C VAL A 149 3.68 3.72 -2.51
N ASP A 150 2.80 3.27 -1.62
CA ASP A 150 1.44 2.86 -1.98
C ASP A 150 0.64 4.07 -2.47
N CYS A 151 0.73 5.23 -1.81
CA CYS A 151 0.05 6.46 -2.24
C CYS A 151 0.43 6.86 -3.67
N ILE A 152 1.73 6.79 -4.00
CA ILE A 152 2.21 7.05 -5.36
C ILE A 152 1.67 6.00 -6.32
N SER A 153 1.81 4.72 -6.00
CA SER A 153 1.34 3.64 -6.86
C SER A 153 -0.15 3.78 -7.15
N TYR A 154 -0.94 4.14 -6.15
CA TYR A 154 -2.37 4.36 -6.24
C TYR A 154 -2.73 5.58 -7.08
N PHE A 155 -1.95 6.65 -6.97
CA PHE A 155 -2.04 7.79 -7.87
C PHE A 155 -1.85 7.36 -9.33
N TRP A 156 -0.77 6.63 -9.64
CA TRP A 156 -0.50 6.12 -10.99
C TRP A 156 -1.61 5.19 -11.48
N ILE A 157 -2.05 4.21 -10.65
CA ILE A 157 -3.13 3.29 -10.99
C ILE A 157 -4.41 4.06 -11.33
N SER A 158 -4.81 4.98 -10.47
CA SER A 158 -6.06 5.73 -10.64
C SER A 158 -6.06 6.57 -11.92
N TYR A 159 -4.88 7.04 -12.36
CA TYR A 159 -4.73 7.88 -13.54
C TYR A 159 -4.58 7.08 -14.84
N PHE A 160 -3.72 6.06 -14.86
CA PHE A 160 -3.40 5.32 -16.09
C PHE A 160 -4.36 4.16 -16.36
N ALA A 161 -5.05 3.65 -15.34
CA ALA A 161 -6.00 2.56 -15.55
C ALA A 161 -7.32 3.09 -16.14
N THR A 162 -7.62 2.61 -17.35
CA THR A 162 -8.84 2.90 -18.10
C THR A 162 -9.96 1.90 -17.84
N ASP A 163 -9.67 0.77 -17.25
CA ASP A 163 -10.61 -0.33 -17.07
C ASP A 163 -10.31 -1.11 -15.78
N SER A 164 -11.30 -1.86 -15.31
CA SER A 164 -11.19 -2.61 -14.06
C SER A 164 -10.13 -3.72 -14.12
N LEU A 165 -9.91 -4.33 -15.30
CA LEU A 165 -8.90 -5.36 -15.47
C LEU A 165 -7.48 -4.78 -15.40
N ALA A 166 -7.21 -3.67 -16.11
CA ALA A 166 -5.95 -2.95 -15.97
C ALA A 166 -5.70 -2.49 -14.53
N THR A 167 -6.74 -2.06 -13.81
CA THR A 167 -6.65 -1.67 -12.40
C THR A 167 -6.17 -2.85 -11.53
N ILE A 168 -6.77 -4.03 -11.69
CA ILE A 168 -6.40 -5.24 -10.94
C ILE A 168 -4.96 -5.69 -11.25
N VAL A 169 -4.56 -5.63 -12.53
CA VAL A 169 -3.19 -5.97 -12.93
C VAL A 169 -2.18 -5.02 -12.29
N LEU A 170 -2.46 -3.71 -12.32
CA LEU A 170 -1.55 -2.72 -11.74
C LEU A 170 -1.52 -2.79 -10.19
N ILE A 171 -2.63 -3.12 -9.53
CA ILE A 171 -2.65 -3.45 -8.09
C ILE A 171 -1.77 -4.66 -7.79
N SER A 172 -1.81 -5.69 -8.65
CA SER A 172 -0.95 -6.87 -8.47
C SER A 172 0.53 -6.52 -8.66
N MET A 173 0.84 -5.61 -9.59
CA MET A 173 2.19 -5.09 -9.80
C MET A 173 2.66 -4.14 -8.69
N GLU A 174 1.75 -3.43 -8.04
CA GLU A 174 2.05 -2.52 -6.92
C GLU A 174 2.77 -3.25 -5.78
N ILE A 175 2.35 -4.47 -5.46
CA ILE A 175 3.01 -5.33 -4.45
C ILE A 175 4.49 -5.58 -4.81
N ILE A 176 4.81 -5.75 -6.10
CA ILE A 176 6.18 -5.96 -6.58
C ILE A 176 6.96 -4.63 -6.57
N PHE A 177 6.33 -3.54 -7.01
CA PHE A 177 6.95 -2.22 -7.00
C PHE A 177 7.27 -1.76 -5.59
N ARG A 178 6.46 -2.11 -4.60
CA ARG A 178 6.68 -1.77 -3.19
C ARG A 178 8.07 -2.17 -2.72
N TYR A 179 8.50 -3.39 -3.03
CA TYR A 179 9.82 -3.88 -2.67
C TYR A 179 10.96 -3.10 -3.34
N ILE A 180 10.83 -2.82 -4.64
CA ILE A 180 11.85 -2.12 -5.43
C ILE A 180 11.96 -0.65 -4.97
N LEU A 181 10.81 -0.01 -4.76
CA LEU A 181 10.72 1.43 -4.46
C LEU A 181 11.13 1.76 -3.03
N ILE A 182 10.90 0.87 -2.06
CA ILE A 182 11.40 1.03 -0.69
C ILE A 182 12.93 1.16 -0.68
N LYS A 183 13.63 0.39 -1.52
CA LYS A 183 15.09 0.48 -1.68
C LYS A 183 15.56 1.75 -2.42
N MET A 184 14.67 2.39 -3.19
CA MET A 184 14.97 3.56 -4.03
C MET A 184 14.32 4.84 -3.53
N ILE A 185 14.12 4.98 -2.22
CA ILE A 185 13.28 6.04 -1.66
C ILE A 185 13.71 7.47 -2.02
N VAL A 186 15.01 7.71 -2.18
CA VAL A 186 15.54 9.02 -2.58
C VAL A 186 15.12 9.37 -4.01
N ILE A 187 15.13 8.39 -4.91
CA ILE A 187 14.71 8.56 -6.31
C ILE A 187 13.20 8.80 -6.36
N LEU A 188 12.44 8.10 -5.52
CA LEU A 188 11.00 8.28 -5.39
C LEU A 188 10.64 9.71 -4.93
N PHE A 189 11.32 10.22 -3.90
CA PHE A 189 11.13 11.58 -3.41
C PHE A 189 11.45 12.64 -4.48
N LEU A 190 12.54 12.45 -5.22
CA LEU A 190 12.90 13.31 -6.36
C LEU A 190 11.86 13.24 -7.49
N GLY A 191 11.31 12.06 -7.77
CA GLY A 191 10.25 11.88 -8.78
C GLY A 191 8.96 12.61 -8.41
N ILE A 192 8.55 12.57 -7.14
CA ILE A 192 7.38 13.33 -6.64
C ILE A 192 7.62 14.83 -6.81
N LEU A 193 8.78 15.34 -6.37
CA LEU A 193 9.12 16.75 -6.51
C LEU A 193 9.11 17.20 -7.97
N PHE A 194 9.68 16.39 -8.86
CA PHE A 194 9.67 16.65 -10.29
C PHE A 194 8.27 16.65 -10.89
N TYR A 195 7.42 15.71 -10.48
CA TYR A 195 6.02 15.66 -10.91
C TYR A 195 5.22 16.88 -10.45
N CYS A 196 5.34 17.26 -9.17
CA CYS A 196 4.73 18.47 -8.63
C CYS A 196 5.19 19.73 -9.39
N PHE A 197 6.49 19.80 -9.73
CA PHE A 197 7.05 20.89 -10.53
C PHE A 197 6.48 20.93 -11.95
N LEU A 198 6.36 19.78 -12.62
CA LEU A 198 5.73 19.68 -13.94
C LEU A 198 4.27 20.13 -13.92
N MET A 199 3.51 19.71 -12.90
CA MET A 199 2.11 20.10 -12.75
C MET A 199 1.96 21.60 -12.52
N TYR A 200 2.82 22.20 -11.69
CA TYR A 200 2.87 23.65 -11.52
C TYR A 200 3.15 24.38 -12.85
N LEU A 201 4.11 23.89 -13.64
CA LEU A 201 4.42 24.49 -14.94
C LEU A 201 3.26 24.38 -15.95
N LEU A 202 2.54 23.26 -15.96
CA LEU A 202 1.37 23.08 -16.82
C LEU A 202 0.23 24.02 -16.44
N GLU A 203 -0.01 24.23 -15.13
CA GLU A 203 -1.03 25.14 -14.64
C GLU A 203 -0.71 26.60 -14.98
N VAL A 204 0.56 27.02 -14.87
CA VAL A 204 1.02 28.35 -15.33
C VAL A 204 0.84 28.55 -16.84
N LYS A 205 0.93 27.46 -17.62
CA LYS A 205 0.78 27.50 -19.07
C LYS A 205 -0.69 27.62 -19.50
N ASP A 206 -1.61 26.94 -18.82
CA ASP A 206 -3.06 27.04 -19.07
C ASP A 206 -3.65 28.40 -18.64
N VAL A 207 -3.05 29.10 -17.66
CA VAL A 207 -3.48 30.48 -17.29
C VAL A 207 -3.06 31.54 -18.32
N ARG A 208 -2.11 31.23 -19.21
CA ARG A 208 -1.59 32.16 -20.23
C ARG A 208 -2.25 32.03 -21.61
N ASN A 209 -3.12 31.03 -21.81
CA ASN A 209 -3.93 30.86 -23.02
C ASN A 209 -5.39 31.24 -22.77
#